data_AF-A0A4R4XNX7-F1
#
_entry.id   AF-A0A4R4XNX7-F1
#
_cell.length_a   1.000
_cell.length_b   1.000
_cell.length_c   1.000
_cell.angle_alpha   90.00
_cell.angle_beta   90.00
_cell.angle_gamma   90.00
#
_symmetry.space_group_name_H-M   'P 1'
#
loop_
_entity.id
_entity.type
_entity.pdbx_description
1 polymer ?
#
loop_
_entity_poly.entity_id
_entity_poly.type
_entity_poly.pdbx_seq_one_letter_code
_entity_poly.pdbx_strand_id
1 'polypeptide(L)'
;MREQVRRADARHDSARVARAAIAVLSEKGPAASLDDIARRAGIGIATVYRRFGDRDGVIRAALSAYVAETVEPRLRGARDGGDAGRALTEALAATVALLAARHGLLAARGKGRDRPVPVVDSVGVGGGVVDRLRELRVPVLAFTGSAGTRARTRDGEFSFNYTRSAAYWQMRELLDPAFVRRSRCRRTTC
;
A
#
# COMPACT_ATOMS: atom_id res chain seq x y z
N MET A 1 14.91 32.01 -13.03
CA MET A 1 14.39 32.15 -11.65
C MET A 1 12.89 31.84 -11.52
N ARG A 2 11.99 32.40 -12.35
CA ARG A 2 10.52 32.20 -12.24
C ARG A 2 10.01 30.75 -12.36
N GLU A 3 10.69 29.91 -13.13
CA GLU A 3 10.29 28.51 -13.31
C GLU A 3 10.72 27.58 -12.17
N GLN A 4 11.84 27.89 -11.50
CA GLN A 4 12.26 27.17 -10.30
C GLN A 4 11.35 27.51 -9.11
N VAL A 5 10.90 28.76 -8.98
CA VAL A 5 9.90 29.18 -7.98
C VAL A 5 8.57 28.47 -8.22
N ARG A 6 8.05 28.43 -9.47
CA ARG A 6 6.83 27.67 -9.78
C ARG A 6 6.97 26.16 -9.52
N ARG A 7 8.14 25.56 -9.76
CA ARG A 7 8.40 24.16 -9.43
C ARG A 7 8.48 23.93 -7.91
N ALA A 8 9.06 24.87 -7.16
CA ALA A 8 9.10 24.81 -5.70
C ALA A 8 7.69 24.95 -5.10
N ASP A 9 6.89 25.90 -5.58
CA ASP A 9 5.50 26.11 -5.16
C ASP A 9 4.60 24.93 -5.54
N ALA A 10 4.76 24.40 -6.76
CA ALA A 10 4.07 23.18 -7.16
C ALA A 10 4.46 21.99 -6.28
N ARG A 11 5.73 21.84 -5.90
CA ARG A 11 6.15 20.77 -4.96
C ARG A 11 5.57 20.99 -3.57
N HIS A 12 5.59 22.21 -3.05
CA HIS A 12 5.09 22.55 -1.71
C HIS A 12 3.58 22.38 -1.60
N ASP A 13 2.84 22.78 -2.64
CA ASP A 13 1.40 22.55 -2.74
C ASP A 13 1.07 21.06 -2.91
N SER A 14 1.86 20.30 -3.67
CA SER A 14 1.66 18.86 -3.81
C SER A 14 1.90 18.14 -2.48
N ALA A 15 2.93 18.53 -1.73
CA ALA A 15 3.21 18.04 -0.37
C ALA A 15 2.08 18.37 0.60
N ARG A 16 1.51 19.59 0.52
CA ARG A 16 0.36 20.00 1.34
C ARG A 16 -0.87 19.16 1.03
N VAL A 17 -1.21 18.98 -0.25
CA VAL A 17 -2.33 18.15 -0.68
C VAL A 17 -2.10 16.69 -0.31
N ALA A 18 -0.88 16.17 -0.45
CA ALA A 18 -0.54 14.81 -0.08
C ALA A 18 -0.75 14.54 1.42
N ARG A 19 -0.23 15.42 2.29
CA ARG A 19 -0.43 15.31 3.75
C ARG A 19 -1.90 15.40 4.12
N ALA A 20 -2.65 16.31 3.49
CA ALA A 20 -4.09 16.43 3.69
C ALA A 20 -4.84 15.18 3.24
N ALA A 21 -4.53 14.66 2.05
CA ALA A 21 -5.11 13.43 1.50
C ALA A 21 -4.81 12.24 2.42
N ILE A 22 -3.57 12.09 2.84
CA ILE A 22 -3.13 11.09 3.81
C ILE A 22 -3.96 11.15 5.09
N ALA A 23 -4.12 12.34 5.69
CA ALA A 23 -4.83 12.50 6.96
C ALA A 23 -6.32 12.17 6.81
N VAL A 24 -6.97 12.75 5.80
CA VAL A 24 -8.40 12.55 5.53
C VAL A 24 -8.71 11.09 5.18
N LEU A 25 -7.87 10.43 4.36
CA LEU A 25 -8.03 9.02 4.01
C LEU A 25 -7.76 8.10 5.20
N SER A 26 -6.90 8.50 6.15
CA SER A 26 -6.66 7.74 7.39
C SER A 26 -7.85 7.82 8.34
N GLU A 27 -8.49 8.98 8.44
CA GLU A 27 -9.62 9.21 9.36
C GLU A 27 -10.94 8.66 8.80
N LYS A 28 -11.22 8.92 7.52
CA LYS A 28 -12.51 8.62 6.89
C LYS A 28 -12.50 7.35 6.04
N GLY A 29 -11.33 6.77 5.78
CA GLY A 29 -11.20 5.56 4.97
C GLY A 29 -11.82 5.72 3.57
N PRO A 30 -12.60 4.72 3.09
CA PRO A 30 -13.31 4.80 1.81
C PRO A 30 -14.29 5.99 1.71
N ALA A 31 -14.83 6.46 2.84
CA ALA A 31 -15.82 7.54 2.86
C ALA A 31 -15.22 8.95 2.66
N ALA A 32 -13.88 9.08 2.66
CA ALA A 32 -13.21 10.35 2.35
C ALA A 32 -13.66 10.90 1.00
N SER A 33 -13.98 12.19 0.91
CA SER A 33 -14.29 12.86 -0.36
C SER A 33 -13.12 13.72 -0.85
N LEU A 34 -13.12 14.08 -2.14
CA LEU A 34 -12.19 15.07 -2.67
C LEU A 34 -12.40 16.46 -2.02
N ASP A 35 -13.63 16.77 -1.63
CA ASP A 35 -13.97 17.99 -0.89
C ASP A 35 -13.33 18.04 0.50
N ASP A 36 -13.37 16.92 1.24
CA ASP A 36 -12.70 16.80 2.54
C ASP A 36 -11.19 17.07 2.42
N ILE A 37 -10.58 16.53 1.36
CA ILE A 37 -9.16 16.71 1.07
C ILE A 37 -8.86 18.17 0.69
N ALA A 38 -9.69 18.76 -0.18
CA ALA A 38 -9.56 20.16 -0.60
C ALA A 38 -9.61 21.11 0.61
N ARG A 39 -10.62 20.92 1.47
CA ARG A 39 -10.83 21.68 2.70
C ARG A 39 -9.66 21.54 3.66
N ARG A 40 -9.18 20.30 3.88
CA ARG A 40 -8.00 20.04 4.73
C ARG A 40 -6.72 20.67 4.17
N ALA A 41 -6.55 20.65 2.85
CA ALA A 41 -5.40 21.22 2.15
C ALA A 41 -5.46 22.76 2.02
N GLY A 42 -6.58 23.39 2.39
CA GLY A 42 -6.80 24.82 2.23
C GLY A 42 -6.86 25.28 0.77
N ILE A 43 -7.33 24.42 -0.14
CA ILE A 43 -7.46 24.74 -1.56
C ILE A 43 -8.90 24.55 -2.04
N GLY A 44 -9.30 25.31 -3.07
CA GLY A 44 -10.62 25.14 -3.67
C GLY A 44 -10.78 23.78 -4.37
N ILE A 45 -11.97 23.19 -4.28
CA ILE A 45 -12.28 21.90 -4.90
C ILE A 45 -12.05 21.90 -6.43
N ALA A 46 -12.33 23.02 -7.11
CA ALA A 46 -12.03 23.19 -8.53
C ALA A 46 -10.52 23.08 -8.84
N THR A 47 -9.66 23.53 -7.93
CA THR A 47 -8.21 23.39 -8.05
C THR A 47 -7.78 21.94 -7.87
N VAL A 48 -8.45 21.18 -6.99
CA VAL A 48 -8.20 19.73 -6.84
C VAL A 48 -8.53 19.01 -8.15
N TYR A 49 -9.72 19.22 -8.71
CA TYR A 49 -10.11 18.60 -9.97
C TYR A 49 -9.19 18.99 -11.13
N ARG A 50 -8.84 20.27 -11.27
CA ARG A 50 -7.94 20.72 -12.35
C ARG A 50 -6.54 20.12 -12.24
N ARG A 51 -6.03 19.94 -11.02
CA ARG A 51 -4.64 19.54 -10.78
C ARG A 51 -4.44 18.02 -10.70
N PHE A 52 -5.41 17.32 -10.15
CA PHE A 52 -5.31 15.89 -9.86
C PHE A 52 -6.33 15.06 -10.64
N GLY A 53 -7.32 15.69 -11.28
CA GLY A 53 -8.38 15.01 -12.00
C GLY A 53 -9.35 14.36 -11.02
N ASP A 54 -9.14 13.08 -10.75
CA ASP A 54 -10.01 12.25 -9.96
C ASP A 54 -9.40 11.86 -8.60
N ARG A 55 -10.14 11.02 -7.85
CA ARG A 55 -9.70 10.45 -6.58
C ARG A 55 -8.38 9.70 -6.73
N ASP A 56 -8.23 8.94 -7.82
CA ASP A 56 -7.03 8.14 -8.06
C ASP A 56 -5.81 9.05 -8.30
N GLY A 57 -5.98 10.20 -8.96
CA GLY A 57 -4.92 11.18 -9.13
C GLY A 57 -4.48 11.82 -7.81
N VAL A 58 -5.39 12.10 -6.89
CA VAL A 58 -5.05 12.57 -5.54
C VAL A 58 -4.32 11.49 -4.75
N ILE A 59 -4.75 10.23 -4.83
CA ILE A 59 -4.09 9.09 -4.17
C ILE A 59 -2.67 8.90 -4.72
N ARG A 60 -2.49 8.93 -6.05
CA ARG A 60 -1.17 8.86 -6.68
C ARG A 60 -0.26 9.99 -6.21
N ALA A 61 -0.75 11.23 -6.20
CA ALA A 61 0.02 12.38 -5.73
C ALA A 61 0.40 12.25 -4.25
N ALA A 62 -0.49 11.73 -3.41
CA ALA A 62 -0.22 11.47 -2.00
C ALA A 62 0.87 10.41 -1.79
N LEU A 63 0.82 9.33 -2.56
CA LEU A 63 1.86 8.28 -2.55
C LEU A 63 3.21 8.84 -3.02
N SER A 64 3.25 9.57 -4.14
CA SER A 64 4.48 10.14 -4.69
C SER A 64 5.14 11.11 -3.70
N ALA A 65 4.38 12.00 -3.07
CA ALA A 65 4.92 12.91 -2.06
C ALA A 65 5.42 12.16 -0.82
N TYR A 66 4.72 11.11 -0.37
CA TYR A 66 5.20 10.29 0.74
C TYR A 66 6.53 9.60 0.42
N VAL A 67 6.67 9.06 -0.80
CA VAL A 67 7.92 8.47 -1.25
C VAL A 67 9.03 9.51 -1.19
N ALA A 68 8.80 10.71 -1.72
CA ALA A 68 9.79 11.79 -1.71
C ALA A 68 10.15 12.28 -0.30
N GLU A 69 9.19 12.37 0.63
CA GLU A 69 9.41 12.91 1.98
C GLU A 69 9.91 11.87 2.98
N THR A 70 9.53 10.60 2.82
CA THR A 70 9.75 9.56 3.83
C THR A 70 10.69 8.48 3.33
N VAL A 71 10.51 7.99 2.10
CA VAL A 71 11.28 6.86 1.56
C VAL A 71 12.63 7.32 1.02
N GLU A 72 12.64 8.33 0.15
CA GLU A 72 13.86 8.81 -0.49
C GLU A 72 14.95 9.28 0.49
N PRO A 73 14.65 10.02 1.58
CA PRO A 73 15.71 10.45 2.50
C PRO A 73 16.39 9.27 3.20
N ARG A 74 15.63 8.22 3.55
CA ARG A 74 16.18 6.99 4.15
C ARG A 74 17.09 6.25 3.17
N LEU A 75 16.69 6.16 1.90
CA LEU A 75 17.49 5.53 0.86
C LEU A 75 18.74 6.34 0.49
N ARG A 76 18.68 7.68 0.51
CA ARG A 76 19.85 8.54 0.29
C ARG A 76 20.88 8.38 1.41
N GLY A 77 20.45 8.38 2.67
CA GLY A 77 21.36 8.16 3.81
C GLY A 77 22.13 6.83 3.74
N ALA A 78 21.56 5.80 3.11
CA ALA A 78 22.28 4.55 2.81
C ALA A 78 23.29 4.67 1.68
N ARG A 79 23.02 5.48 0.65
CA ARG A 79 23.98 5.72 -0.44
C ARG A 79 25.20 6.50 0.04
N ASP A 80 25.01 7.39 1.02
CA ASP A 80 26.07 8.26 1.56
C ASP A 80 26.94 7.56 2.63
N GLY A 81 27.04 6.22 2.58
CA GLY A 81 27.89 5.41 3.48
C GLY A 81 27.17 4.77 4.67
N GLY A 82 25.83 4.89 4.76
CA GLY A 82 25.02 4.22 5.76
C GLY A 82 24.79 2.71 5.49
N ASP A 83 24.21 2.01 6.45
CA ASP A 83 23.80 0.60 6.28
C ASP A 83 22.64 0.49 5.29
N ALA A 84 22.96 0.04 4.07
CA ALA A 84 22.00 -0.15 2.99
C ALA A 84 20.90 -1.17 3.32
N GLY A 85 21.22 -2.22 4.06
CA GLY A 85 20.25 -3.25 4.47
C GLY A 85 19.25 -2.69 5.47
N ARG A 86 19.74 -1.94 6.46
CA ARG A 86 18.90 -1.23 7.44
C ARG A 86 18.03 -0.17 6.78
N ALA A 87 18.58 0.67 5.91
CA ALA A 87 17.80 1.70 5.23
C ALA A 87 16.70 1.12 4.34
N LEU A 88 16.99 0.03 3.61
CA LEU A 88 15.99 -0.67 2.82
C LEU A 88 14.88 -1.25 3.71
N THR A 89 15.25 -1.87 4.82
CA THR A 89 14.31 -2.43 5.80
C THR A 89 13.39 -1.34 6.37
N GLU A 90 13.96 -0.22 6.82
CA GLU A 90 13.21 0.91 7.36
C GLU A 90 12.29 1.54 6.31
N ALA A 91 12.76 1.69 5.06
CA ALA A 91 11.98 2.21 3.95
C ALA A 91 10.79 1.30 3.58
N LEU A 92 11.03 -0.01 3.50
CA LEU A 92 10.00 -1.01 3.20
C LEU A 92 8.98 -1.07 4.34
N ALA A 93 9.42 -1.13 5.59
CA ALA A 93 8.52 -1.16 6.74
C ALA A 93 7.65 0.10 6.83
N ALA A 94 8.22 1.29 6.59
CA ALA A 94 7.46 2.54 6.55
C ALA A 94 6.39 2.51 5.46
N THR A 95 6.73 2.00 4.27
CA THR A 95 5.80 1.85 3.14
C THR A 95 4.68 0.85 3.47
N VAL A 96 5.00 -0.32 4.04
CA VAL A 96 4.00 -1.32 4.42
C VAL A 96 3.10 -0.81 5.55
N ALA A 97 3.65 -0.16 6.57
CA ALA A 97 2.90 0.45 7.65
C ALA A 97 1.93 1.53 7.14
N LEU A 98 2.34 2.33 6.14
CA LEU A 98 1.47 3.28 5.46
C LEU A 98 0.27 2.58 4.81
N LEU A 99 0.53 1.57 3.99
CA LEU A 99 -0.52 0.84 3.27
C LEU A 99 -1.47 0.12 4.23
N ALA A 100 -0.95 -0.41 5.34
CA ALA A 100 -1.71 -1.08 6.39
C ALA A 100 -2.58 -0.10 7.21
N ALA A 101 -1.97 0.96 7.73
CA ALA A 101 -2.64 1.94 8.58
C ALA A 101 -3.65 2.80 7.82
N ARG A 102 -3.48 2.91 6.49
CA ARG A 102 -4.26 3.81 5.64
C ARG A 102 -4.95 3.05 4.53
N HIS A 103 -5.58 1.92 4.89
CA HIS A 103 -6.41 1.12 3.99
C HIS A 103 -7.38 1.95 3.14
N GLY A 104 -7.83 3.13 3.58
CA GLY A 104 -8.61 4.07 2.76
C GLY A 104 -7.97 4.45 1.41
N LEU A 105 -6.63 4.39 1.28
CA LEU A 105 -5.91 4.59 0.02
C LEU A 105 -6.06 3.41 -0.96
N LEU A 106 -6.15 2.17 -0.45
CA LEU A 106 -6.24 0.94 -1.26
C LEU A 106 -7.70 0.43 -1.40
N ALA A 107 -8.51 0.64 -0.37
CA ALA A 107 -9.91 0.26 -0.25
C ALA A 107 -10.87 1.17 -1.04
N ALA A 108 -10.36 2.19 -1.75
CA ALA A 108 -11.15 2.97 -2.70
C ALA A 108 -11.86 2.07 -3.76
N ARG A 109 -11.46 0.79 -3.88
CA ARG A 109 -12.11 -0.22 -4.73
C ARG A 109 -12.89 -1.33 -4.01
N GLY A 110 -12.93 -1.38 -2.67
CA GLY A 110 -13.47 -2.53 -1.91
C GLY A 110 -14.50 -2.16 -0.84
N LYS A 111 -15.66 -2.84 -0.82
CA LYS A 111 -16.74 -2.68 0.18
C LYS A 111 -16.44 -3.34 1.56
N GLY A 112 -15.19 -3.59 1.91
CA GLY A 112 -14.81 -4.30 3.14
C GLY A 112 -14.50 -3.36 4.30
N ARG A 113 -15.10 -3.59 5.49
CA ARG A 113 -14.84 -2.85 6.74
C ARG A 113 -13.56 -3.28 7.46
N ASP A 114 -12.91 -4.35 7.03
CA ASP A 114 -11.76 -4.92 7.76
C ASP A 114 -10.46 -4.15 7.47
N ARG A 115 -9.66 -3.96 8.52
CA ARG A 115 -8.29 -3.46 8.38
C ARG A 115 -7.46 -4.55 7.67
N PRO A 116 -6.74 -4.21 6.59
CA PRO A 116 -5.90 -5.15 5.88
C PRO A 116 -4.73 -5.52 6.80
N VAL A 117 -4.44 -6.80 6.90
CA VAL A 117 -3.25 -7.30 7.57
C VAL A 117 -2.18 -7.51 6.51
N PRO A 118 -1.04 -6.80 6.57
CA PRO A 118 0.11 -7.10 5.73
C PRO A 118 0.52 -8.55 5.86
N VAL A 119 0.74 -9.20 4.72
CA VAL A 119 1.31 -10.56 4.65
C VAL A 119 2.73 -10.42 4.14
N VAL A 120 3.72 -10.84 4.93
CA VAL A 120 5.14 -10.63 4.63
C VAL A 120 5.89 -11.95 4.69
N ASP A 121 6.63 -12.27 3.62
CA ASP A 121 7.60 -13.37 3.64
C ASP A 121 8.80 -12.94 4.50
N SER A 122 9.04 -13.61 5.63
CA SER A 122 10.10 -13.26 6.57
C SER A 122 11.49 -13.70 6.12
N VAL A 123 11.64 -14.31 4.94
CA VAL A 123 12.94 -14.69 4.38
C VAL A 123 13.72 -13.45 3.91
N GLY A 124 14.97 -13.32 4.33
CA GLY A 124 15.86 -12.22 3.95
C GLY A 124 15.42 -10.87 4.53
N VAL A 125 15.33 -9.84 3.69
CA VAL A 125 14.93 -8.47 4.10
C VAL A 125 13.57 -8.42 4.78
N GLY A 126 12.67 -9.36 4.44
CA GLY A 126 11.34 -9.41 5.03
C GLY A 126 11.34 -9.68 6.54
N GLY A 127 12.37 -10.34 7.09
CA GLY A 127 12.52 -10.52 8.54
C GLY A 127 12.60 -9.18 9.28
N GLY A 128 13.50 -8.30 8.83
CA GLY A 128 13.60 -6.96 9.41
C GLY A 128 12.35 -6.10 9.20
N VAL A 129 11.63 -6.30 8.09
CA VAL A 129 10.34 -5.61 7.86
C VAL A 129 9.30 -6.08 8.87
N VAL A 130 9.20 -7.39 9.11
CA VAL A 130 8.29 -7.96 10.12
C VAL A 130 8.60 -7.42 11.50
N ASP A 131 9.88 -7.40 11.89
CA ASP A 131 10.31 -6.89 13.19
C ASP A 131 9.95 -5.40 13.34
N ARG A 132 10.22 -4.61 12.31
CA ARG A 132 9.89 -3.18 12.32
C ARG A 132 8.38 -2.92 12.38
N LEU A 133 7.57 -3.72 11.68
CA LEU A 133 6.11 -3.62 11.76
C LEU A 133 5.60 -3.96 13.17
N ARG A 134 6.18 -4.97 13.82
CA ARG A 134 5.86 -5.33 15.21
C ARG A 134 6.24 -4.22 16.19
N GLU A 135 7.41 -3.60 16.03
CA GLU A 135 7.82 -2.43 16.84
C GLU A 135 6.84 -1.26 16.69
N LEU A 136 6.34 -1.04 15.47
CA LEU A 136 5.32 -0.02 15.17
C LEU A 136 3.91 -0.43 15.62
N ARG A 137 3.74 -1.61 16.23
CA ARG A 137 2.45 -2.19 16.64
C ARG A 137 1.46 -2.33 15.48
N VAL A 138 1.97 -2.55 14.27
CA VAL A 138 1.16 -2.87 13.10
C VAL A 138 0.94 -4.38 13.07
N PRO A 139 -0.30 -4.88 13.08
CA PRO A 139 -0.58 -6.31 12.92
C PRO A 139 0.02 -6.80 11.60
N VAL A 140 0.76 -7.91 11.61
CA VAL A 140 1.40 -8.48 10.42
C VAL A 140 1.30 -10.00 10.46
N LEU A 141 0.93 -10.60 9.33
CA LEU A 141 1.00 -12.04 9.09
C LEU A 141 2.35 -12.36 8.45
N ALA A 142 3.31 -12.78 9.26
CA ALA A 142 4.60 -13.24 8.77
C ALA A 142 4.53 -14.71 8.37
N PHE A 143 5.17 -15.09 7.24
CA PHE A 143 5.32 -16.49 6.85
C PHE A 143 6.73 -16.75 6.33
N THR A 144 7.21 -17.99 6.46
CA THR A 144 8.52 -18.39 5.93
C THR A 144 8.33 -18.96 4.53
N GLY A 145 8.69 -18.21 3.49
CA GLY A 145 8.47 -18.64 2.10
C GLY A 145 9.18 -19.92 1.69
N SER A 146 10.34 -20.20 2.30
CA SER A 146 11.12 -21.43 2.09
C SER A 146 10.61 -22.63 2.87
N ALA A 147 9.61 -22.47 3.75
CA ALA A 147 9.02 -23.59 4.45
C ALA A 147 8.28 -24.50 3.47
N GLY A 148 8.41 -25.81 3.67
CA GLY A 148 7.66 -26.81 2.93
C GLY A 148 6.16 -26.65 3.13
N THR A 149 5.36 -27.04 2.13
CA THR A 149 3.90 -26.96 2.20
C THR A 149 3.22 -28.19 1.62
N ARG A 150 2.00 -28.46 2.08
CA ARG A 150 1.07 -29.44 1.48
C ARG A 150 0.00 -28.77 0.63
N ALA A 151 0.14 -27.46 0.40
CA ALA A 151 -0.81 -26.70 -0.39
C ALA A 151 -0.89 -27.24 -1.82
N ARG A 152 -2.12 -27.23 -2.34
CA ARG A 152 -2.43 -27.55 -3.72
C ARG A 152 -3.21 -26.41 -4.36
N THR A 153 -3.26 -26.42 -5.68
CA THR A 153 -4.16 -25.57 -6.46
C THR A 153 -5.61 -25.88 -6.11
N ARG A 154 -6.53 -24.95 -6.38
CA ARG A 154 -7.93 -25.12 -6.01
C ARG A 154 -8.62 -26.30 -6.70
N ASP A 155 -8.18 -26.66 -7.90
CA ASP A 155 -8.59 -27.86 -8.66
C ASP A 155 -7.86 -29.13 -8.22
N GLY A 156 -6.79 -29.02 -7.42
CA GLY A 156 -6.01 -30.12 -6.88
C GLY A 156 -4.99 -30.71 -7.85
N GLU A 157 -4.89 -30.18 -9.08
CA GLU A 157 -4.01 -30.70 -10.15
C GLU A 157 -2.53 -30.53 -9.82
N PHE A 158 -2.16 -29.40 -9.20
CA PHE A 158 -0.77 -29.12 -8.87
C PHE A 158 -0.56 -28.98 -7.36
N SER A 159 0.58 -29.48 -6.90
CA SER A 159 1.09 -29.28 -5.54
C SER A 159 2.30 -28.37 -5.53
N PHE A 160 2.53 -27.69 -4.41
CA PHE A 160 3.67 -26.80 -4.24
C PHE A 160 4.65 -27.38 -3.23
N ASN A 161 5.94 -27.33 -3.56
CA ASN A 161 6.99 -27.75 -2.62
C ASN A 161 7.23 -26.72 -1.52
N TYR A 162 7.01 -25.43 -1.80
CA TYR A 162 7.31 -24.32 -0.89
C TYR A 162 6.13 -23.38 -0.70
N THR A 163 6.06 -22.77 0.48
CA THR A 163 4.98 -21.84 0.87
C THR A 163 4.94 -20.62 -0.04
N ARG A 164 6.09 -20.10 -0.49
CA ARG A 164 6.14 -18.93 -1.39
C ARG A 164 5.40 -19.17 -2.70
N SER A 165 5.66 -20.28 -3.39
CA SER A 165 5.02 -20.57 -4.68
C SER A 165 3.53 -20.84 -4.50
N ALA A 166 3.14 -21.54 -3.43
CA ALA A 166 1.74 -21.73 -3.08
C ALA A 166 1.01 -20.40 -2.85
N ALA A 167 1.61 -19.49 -2.06
CA ALA A 167 1.02 -18.20 -1.74
C ALA A 167 0.80 -17.32 -2.98
N TYR A 168 1.81 -17.22 -3.86
CA TYR A 168 1.69 -16.49 -5.13
C TYR A 168 0.57 -17.05 -6.01
N TRP A 169 0.48 -18.39 -6.12
CA TRP A 169 -0.56 -19.01 -6.93
C TRP A 169 -1.96 -18.77 -6.36
N GLN A 170 -2.15 -18.95 -5.06
CA GLN A 170 -3.43 -18.72 -4.40
C GLN A 170 -3.87 -17.26 -4.53
N MET A 171 -2.94 -16.30 -4.40
CA MET A 171 -3.24 -14.89 -4.66
C MET A 171 -3.75 -14.68 -6.09
N ARG A 172 -3.09 -15.29 -7.09
CA ARG A 172 -3.55 -15.24 -8.49
C ARG A 172 -4.96 -15.80 -8.64
N GLU A 173 -5.25 -16.96 -8.06
CA GLU A 173 -6.58 -17.58 -8.09
C GLU A 173 -7.66 -16.73 -7.40
N LEU A 174 -7.30 -15.98 -6.35
CA LEU A 174 -8.20 -15.05 -5.66
C LEU A 174 -8.51 -13.81 -6.50
N LEU A 175 -7.55 -13.36 -7.30
CA LEU A 175 -7.68 -12.18 -8.14
C LEU A 175 -8.33 -12.47 -9.50
N ASP A 176 -8.49 -13.75 -9.88
CA ASP A 176 -9.12 -14.16 -11.14
C ASP A 176 -10.66 -14.03 -11.07
N PRO A 177 -11.27 -13.10 -11.83
CA PRO A 177 -12.71 -12.87 -11.80
C PRO A 177 -13.52 -14.01 -12.44
N ALA A 178 -12.95 -14.79 -13.37
CA ALA A 178 -13.62 -15.94 -13.96
C ALA A 178 -13.76 -17.09 -12.95
N PHE A 179 -12.80 -17.21 -12.03
CA PHE A 179 -12.76 -18.23 -11.00
C PHE A 179 -13.67 -17.93 -9.78
N VAL A 180 -13.86 -16.65 -9.41
CA VAL A 180 -14.77 -16.24 -8.32
C VAL A 180 -16.24 -16.55 -8.64
N ARG A 181 -16.64 -16.51 -9.91
CA ARG A 181 -18.02 -16.82 -10.33
C ARG A 181 -18.35 -18.32 -10.21
N ARG A 182 -17.40 -19.22 -10.50
CA ARG A 182 -17.61 -20.67 -10.39
C ARG A 182 -17.78 -21.16 -8.95
N SER A 183 -17.16 -20.49 -7.97
CA SER A 183 -17.25 -20.87 -6.55
C SER A 183 -18.56 -20.41 -5.87
N ARG A 184 -19.20 -19.34 -6.35
CA ARG A 184 -20.56 -18.96 -5.91
C ARG A 184 -21.64 -19.88 -6.49
N CYS A 185 -21.42 -20.44 -7.68
CA CYS A 185 -22.38 -21.32 -8.33
C CYS A 185 -22.52 -22.71 -7.66
N ARG A 186 -21.55 -23.12 -6.82
CA ARG A 186 -21.62 -24.42 -6.09
C ARG A 186 -22.40 -24.37 -4.77
N ARG A 187 -22.96 -23.23 -4.36
CA ARG A 187 -23.76 -23.11 -3.11
C ARG A 187 -25.26 -22.93 -3.32
N THR A 188 -25.74 -23.04 -4.55
CA THR A 188 -27.17 -23.10 -4.88
C THR A 188 -27.32 -24.12 -6.01
N THR A 189 -27.63 -25.37 -5.65
CA THR A 189 -28.83 -26.17 -6.00
C THR A 189 -28.45 -27.66 -6.02
N CYS A 190 -28.90 -28.40 -5.01
CA CYS A 190 -29.81 -29.55 -5.11
C CYS A 190 -30.61 -29.58 -3.81
#